data_AF-A0A503K4F3-F1
#
_entry.id   AF-A0A503K4F3-F1
#
_cell.length_a   1.000
_cell.length_b   1.000
_cell.length_c   1.000
_cell.angle_alpha   90.00
_cell.angle_beta   90.00
_cell.angle_gamma   90.00
#
_symmetry.space_group_name_H-M   'P 1'
#
loop_
_entity.id
_entity.type
_entity.pdbx_description
1 polymer ?
#
loop_
_entity_poly.entity_id
_entity_poly.type
_entity_poly.pdbx_seq_one_letter_code
_entity_poly.pdbx_strand_id
1 'polypeptide(L)' 'MIAKFCQERGLKHQTRHVQAIWPNGKYETYRLYCFRDAASAQAFLDHFEGLMFDPRRDRGTPPARAALREHGPVARLRS' A
#
# COMPACT_ATOMS: atom_id res chain seq x y z
N MET A 1 12.34 -1.35 -11.52
CA MET A 1 10.92 -1.76 -11.68
C MET A 1 10.52 -2.63 -10.49
N ILE A 2 9.40 -2.35 -9.83
CA ILE A 2 9.05 -2.94 -8.52
C ILE A 2 8.97 -4.47 -8.55
N ALA A 3 8.35 -5.05 -9.58
CA ALA A 3 8.23 -6.50 -9.71
C ALA A 3 9.60 -7.21 -9.71
N LYS A 4 10.58 -6.62 -10.42
CA LYS A 4 11.95 -7.15 -10.50
C LYS A 4 12.67 -7.07 -9.15
N PHE A 5 12.56 -5.95 -8.44
CA PHE A 5 13.13 -5.80 -7.10
C PHE A 5 12.60 -6.85 -6.13
N CYS A 6 11.28 -7.04 -6.11
CA CYS A 6 10.67 -8.03 -5.23
C CYS A 6 11.09 -9.46 -5.61
N GLN A 7 11.22 -9.75 -6.91
CA GLN A 7 11.67 -11.07 -7.38
C GLN A 7 13.12 -11.37 -7.00
N GLU A 8 14.03 -10.42 -7.23
CA GLU A 8 15.47 -10.56 -6.92
C GLU A 8 15.72 -10.74 -5.42
N ARG A 9 14.89 -10.14 -4.57
CA ARG A 9 14.98 -10.26 -3.10
C ARG A 9 14.08 -11.33 -2.49
N GLY A 10 13.36 -12.11 -3.31
CA GLY A 10 12.43 -13.15 -2.83
C GLY A 10 11.25 -12.62 -2.01
N LEU A 11 10.92 -11.33 -2.14
CA LEU A 11 9.85 -10.68 -1.37
C LEU A 11 8.48 -11.04 -1.95
N LYS A 12 7.77 -11.90 -1.22
CA LYS A 12 6.38 -12.24 -1.54
C LYS A 12 5.47 -11.06 -1.18
N HIS A 13 4.70 -10.59 -2.15
CA HIS A 13 3.79 -9.48 -1.96
C HIS A 13 2.48 -9.68 -2.74
N GLN A 14 1.42 -9.00 -2.28
CA GLN A 14 0.19 -8.81 -3.05
C GLN A 14 0.09 -7.35 -3.47
N THR A 15 -0.39 -7.10 -4.68
CA THR A 15 -0.64 -5.74 -5.16
C THR A 15 -2.14 -5.42 -5.04
N ARG A 16 -2.47 -4.26 -4.48
CA ARG A 16 -3.83 -3.72 -4.45
C ARG A 16 -3.85 -2.32 -5.04
N HIS A 17 -4.95 -1.97 -5.71
CA HIS A 17 -5.20 -0.62 -6.18
C HIS A 17 -6.25 0.00 -5.27
N VAL A 18 -5.96 1.17 -4.73
CA VAL A 18 -6.89 1.91 -3.87
C VAL A 18 -7.02 3.34 -4.34
N GLN A 19 -8.17 3.95 -4.05
CA GLN A 19 -8.44 5.34 -4.33
C GLN A 19 -8.65 6.06 -3.00
N ALA A 20 -7.88 7.13 -2.77
CA ALA A 20 -8.14 8.06 -1.69
C ALA A 20 -9.02 9.18 -2.25
N ILE A 21 -10.13 9.46 -1.57
CA ILE A 21 -10.99 10.60 -1.86
C ILE A 21 -10.84 11.55 -0.67
N TRP A 22 -10.29 12.73 -0.93
CA TRP A 22 -10.04 13.75 0.07
C TRP A 22 -11.27 14.64 0.28
N PRO A 23 -11.42 15.31 1.45
CA PRO A 23 -12.58 16.16 1.74
C PRO A 23 -12.81 17.31 0.75
N ASN A 24 -11.77 17.75 0.04
CA ASN A 24 -11.85 18.76 -1.01
C ASN A 24 -12.31 18.20 -2.38
N GLY A 25 -12.74 16.94 -2.44
CA GLY A 25 -13.16 16.26 -3.67
C GLY A 25 -12.00 15.78 -4.56
N LYS A 26 -10.75 15.99 -4.14
CA LYS A 26 -9.59 15.45 -4.85
C LYS A 26 -9.57 13.92 -4.71
N TYR A 27 -9.37 13.22 -5.82
CA TYR A 27 -9.13 11.79 -5.82
C TYR A 27 -7.67 11.51 -6.18
N GLU A 28 -7.06 10.53 -5.51
CA GLU A 28 -5.72 10.05 -5.81
C GLU A 28 -5.71 8.52 -5.84
N THR A 29 -5.09 7.94 -6.85
CA THR A 29 -4.90 6.50 -6.98
C THR A 29 -3.57 6.09 -6.36
N TYR A 30 -3.60 5.03 -5.56
CA TYR A 30 -2.40 4.43 -5.00
C TYR A 30 -2.32 2.97 -5.37
N ARG A 31 -1.08 2.50 -5.53
CA ARG A 31 -0.79 1.08 -5.56
C ARG A 31 -0.19 0.68 -4.22
N LEU A 32 -0.85 -0.25 -3.55
CA LEU A 32 -0.39 -0.84 -2.30
C LEU A 32 0.36 -2.13 -2.60
N TYR A 33 1.49 -2.29 -1.91
CA TYR A 33 2.29 -3.50 -1.87
C TYR A 33 2.17 -4.08 -0.46
N CYS A 34 1.33 -5.11 -0.34
CA CYS A 34 1.07 -5.80 0.92
C CYS A 34 2.09 -6.93 1.10
N PHE A 35 2.86 -6.88 2.17
CA PHE A 35 3.86 -7.89 2.49
C PHE A 35 3.38 -8.78 3.65
N ARG A 36 3.96 -9.97 3.76
CA ARG A 36 3.59 -10.91 4.83
C ARG A 36 4.16 -10.50 6.19
N ASP A 37 5.29 -9.82 6.19
CA ASP A 37 6.07 -9.45 7.38
C ASP A 37 6.65 -8.03 7.26
N ALA A 38 6.95 -7.44 8.43
CA ALA A 38 7.34 -6.04 8.53
C ALA A 38 8.72 -5.76 7.95
N ALA A 39 9.62 -6.73 8.03
CA ALA A 39 10.96 -6.62 7.45
C ALA A 39 10.90 -6.47 5.92
N SER A 40 10.03 -7.23 5.26
CA SER A 40 9.81 -7.12 3.81
C SER A 40 9.23 -5.77 3.40
N ALA A 41 8.27 -5.24 4.19
CA ALA A 41 7.72 -3.91 3.95
C ALA A 41 8.77 -2.80 4.17
N GLN A 42 9.60 -2.92 5.21
CA GLN A 42 10.67 -1.98 5.47
C GLN A 42 11.73 -2.01 4.36
N ALA A 43 12.18 -3.19 3.94
CA ALA A 43 13.13 -3.32 2.84
C ALA A 43 12.61 -2.72 1.52
N PHE A 44 11.29 -2.76 1.32
CA PHE A 44 10.65 -2.07 0.20
C PHE A 44 10.68 -0.55 0.34
N LEU A 45 10.39 -0.02 1.53
CA LEU A 45 10.44 1.42 1.83
C LEU A 45 11.86 2.01 1.83
N ASP A 46 12.86 1.21 2.18
CA ASP A 46 14.26 1.65 2.14
C ASP A 46 14.75 1.80 0.69
N HIS A 47 14.13 1.06 -0.25
CA HIS A 47 14.53 1.08 -1.66
C HIS A 47 13.65 1.97 -2.53
N PHE A 48 12.37 2.08 -2.21
CA PHE A 48 11.43 2.97 -2.90
C PHE A 48 10.98 4.04 -1.92
N GLU A 49 10.89 5.30 -2.38
CA GLU A 49 10.34 6.44 -1.62
C GLU A 49 8.82 6.33 -1.36
N GLY A 50 8.34 5.13 -1.04
CA GLY A 50 6.99 4.85 -0.62
C GLY A 50 6.73 5.29 0.81
N LEU A 51 5.47 5.22 1.21
CA LEU A 51 5.03 5.48 2.57
C LEU A 51 4.35 4.25 3.15
N MET A 52 4.39 4.07 4.47
CA MET A 52 3.50 3.11 5.13
C MET A 52 2.05 3.54 4.92
N PHE A 53 1.20 2.56 4.63
CA PHE A 53 -0.24 2.79 4.52
C PHE A 53 -0.85 2.92 5.93
N ASP A 54 -1.55 4.02 6.21
CA ASP A 54 -2.33 4.19 7.44
C ASP A 54 -3.84 4.16 7.08
N PRO A 55 -4.57 3.09 7.43
CA PRO A 55 -5.99 2.94 7.12
C PRO A 55 -6.87 4.08 7.63
N ARG A 56 -6.45 4.84 8.65
CA ARG A 56 -7.23 5.96 9.21
C ARG A 56 -7.01 7.25 8.44
N ARG A 57 -5.81 7.44 7.89
CA ARG A 57 -5.42 8.64 7.13
C ARG A 57 -5.72 8.50 5.64
N ASP A 58 -5.57 7.29 5.12
CA ASP A 58 -5.61 7.01 3.69
C ASP A 58 -6.99 6.50 3.22
N ARG A 59 -7.93 6.28 4.15
CA ARG A 59 -9.33 5.98 3.84
C ARG A 59 -10.10 7.28 3.65
N GLY A 60 -10.47 7.58 2.41
CA GLY A 60 -11.58 8.49 2.15
C GLY A 60 -12.88 7.89 2.70
N THR A 61 -13.72 8.71 3.32
CA THR A 61 -14.96 8.32 4.02
C THR A 61 -15.69 7.17 3.30
N PRO A 62 -15.92 6.01 3.95
CA PRO A 62 -16.39 4.81 3.27
C PRO A 62 -17.89 4.90 2.92
N PRO A 63 -18.31 4.60 1.68
CA PRO A 63 -19.56 3.89 1.48
C PRO A 63 -19.35 2.41 1.85
N ALA A 64 -20.41 1.78 2.36
CA ALA A 64 -20.39 0.55 3.13
C ALA A 64 -19.58 -0.64 2.53
N ARG A 65 -19.07 -1.49 3.43
CA ARG A 65 -18.56 -2.87 3.23
C ARG A 65 -17.31 -3.03 2.34
N ALA A 66 -16.15 -2.68 2.88
CA ALA A 66 -14.92 -3.40 2.61
C ALA A 66 -14.05 -3.36 3.88
N ALA A 67 -14.34 -4.26 4.82
CA ALA A 67 -13.43 -4.54 5.91
C ALA A 67 -12.20 -5.21 5.29
N LEU A 68 -11.18 -4.41 4.95
CA LEU A 68 -9.85 -4.91 4.67
C LEU A 68 -9.38 -5.53 5.99
N ARG A 69 -9.52 -6.87 6.11
CA ARG A 69 -8.97 -7.63 7.23
C ARG A 69 -7.50 -7.25 7.37
N GLU A 70 -7.06 -7.05 8.60
CA GLU A 70 -5.70 -6.64 8.95
C GLU A 70 -4.70 -7.71 8.46
N HIS A 71 -4.28 -7.58 7.21
CA HIS A 71 -3.34 -8.48 6.56
C HIS A 71 -1.98 -7.82 6.54
N GLY A 72 -1.35 -7.78 7.72
CA GLY A 72 0.07 -7.47 7.87
C GLY A 72 0.49 -6.06 7.42
N PRO A 73 1.80 -5.83 7.33
CA PRO A 73 2.37 -4.52 7.02
C PRO A 73 2.31 -4.21 5.51
N VAL A 74 1.97 -2.96 5.19
CA VAL A 74 1.65 -2.51 3.84
C VAL A 74 2.39 -1.20 3.52
N ALA A 75 3.09 -1.18 2.38
CA ALA A 75 3.69 0.03 1.81
C ALA A 75 2.86 0.52 0.60
N ARG A 76 2.88 1.82 0.32
CA ARG A 76 2.19 2.44 -0.82
C ARG A 76 3.14 3.25 -1.70
N LEU A 77 2.81 3.30 -2.98
CA LEU A 77 3.42 4.23 -3.94
C LEU A 77 2.32 4.99 -4.70
N ARG A 78 2.54 6.30 -4.88
CA ARG A 78 1.70 7.14 -5.73
C ARG A 78 1.97 6.79 -7.19
N SER A 79 0.92 6.56 -7.97
CA SER A 79 1.01 6.37 -9.42
C SER A 79 0.88 7.70 -10.16
#